data_AF-A0A8T4DYB2-F1
#
_entry.id   AF-A0A8T4DYB2-F1
#
_cell.length_a   1.000
_cell.length_b   1.000
_cell.length_c   1.000
_cell.angle_alpha   90.00
_cell.angle_beta   90.00
_cell.angle_gamma   90.00
#
_symmetry.space_group_name_H-M   'P 1'
#
loop_
_entity.id
_entity.type
_entity.pdbx_description
1 polymer ?
#
loop_
_entity_poly.entity_id
_entity_poly.type
_entity_poly.pdbx_seq_one_letter_code
_entity_poly.pdbx_strand_id
1 'polypeptide(L)'
;MEKQQTILKKYESLVMEWNTVSLVCAISFGATFIGLIIGLVYNSMYAIFVSIVVMLVFAAFEYKTRRAYAHIKDALESEMFGMAGIKKPKVRELIKKGMWY
;
A
#
# COMPACT_ATOMS: atom_id res chain seq x y z
N MET A 1 -63.30 -35.73 -1.89
CA MET A 1 -62.68 -34.55 -2.50
C MET A 1 -61.99 -33.65 -1.46
N GLU A 2 -62.56 -33.43 -0.28
CA GLU A 2 -61.95 -32.61 0.80
C GLU A 2 -60.55 -33.06 1.23
N LYS A 3 -60.31 -34.37 1.38
CA LYS A 3 -58.99 -34.91 1.76
C LYS A 3 -57.87 -34.56 0.77
N GLN A 4 -58.17 -34.49 -0.53
CA GLN A 4 -57.15 -34.11 -1.53
C GLN A 4 -56.79 -32.62 -1.44
N GLN A 5 -57.77 -31.75 -1.15
CA GLN A 5 -57.50 -30.33 -0.95
C GLN A 5 -56.66 -30.05 0.30
N THR A 6 -56.84 -30.84 1.39
CA THR A 6 -56.02 -30.70 2.60
C THR A 6 -54.56 -31.10 2.35
N ILE A 7 -54.33 -32.13 1.55
CA ILE A 7 -52.97 -32.59 1.20
C ILE A 7 -52.25 -31.55 0.32
N LEU A 8 -52.95 -31.00 -0.67
CA LEU A 8 -52.43 -29.92 -1.52
C LEU A 8 -52.01 -28.70 -0.71
N LYS A 9 -52.88 -28.22 0.21
CA LYS A 9 -52.56 -27.08 1.08
C LYS A 9 -51.35 -27.34 1.98
N LYS A 10 -51.20 -28.56 2.50
CA LYS A 10 -50.01 -28.93 3.29
C LYS A 10 -48.75 -28.91 2.44
N TYR A 11 -48.80 -29.44 1.21
CA TYR A 11 -47.65 -29.42 0.31
C TYR A 11 -47.25 -27.99 -0.08
N GLU A 12 -48.21 -27.12 -0.37
CA GLU A 12 -47.96 -25.69 -0.65
C GLU A 12 -47.31 -24.98 0.54
N SER A 13 -47.76 -25.26 1.78
CA SER A 13 -47.13 -24.71 2.99
C SER A 13 -45.69 -25.17 3.14
N LEU A 14 -45.40 -26.45 2.94
CA LEU A 14 -44.03 -26.98 2.99
C LEU A 14 -43.13 -26.35 1.92
N VAL A 15 -43.65 -26.15 0.70
CA VAL A 15 -42.88 -25.50 -0.37
C VAL A 15 -42.60 -24.03 -0.05
N MET A 16 -43.56 -23.31 0.52
CA MET A 16 -43.34 -21.92 0.96
C MET A 16 -42.32 -21.83 2.09
N GLU A 17 -42.37 -22.72 3.07
CA GLU A 17 -41.38 -22.79 4.15
C GLU A 17 -39.97 -23.06 3.59
N TRP A 18 -39.86 -24.03 2.68
CA TRP A 18 -38.59 -24.34 2.03
C TRP A 18 -38.04 -23.16 1.22
N ASN A 19 -38.88 -22.48 0.45
CA ASN A 19 -38.48 -21.30 -0.31
C ASN A 19 -38.03 -20.16 0.61
N THR A 20 -38.72 -19.98 1.75
CA THR A 20 -38.35 -18.97 2.74
C THR A 20 -36.99 -19.28 3.36
N VAL A 21 -36.75 -20.53 3.75
CA VAL A 21 -35.45 -20.97 4.28
C VAL A 21 -34.35 -20.78 3.23
N SER A 22 -34.59 -21.20 1.98
CA SER A 22 -33.64 -21.04 0.89
C SER A 22 -33.31 -19.56 0.63
N LEU A 23 -34.32 -18.68 0.68
CA LEU A 23 -34.15 -17.24 0.51
C LEU A 23 -33.29 -16.66 1.64
N VAL A 24 -33.60 -17.00 2.89
CA VAL A 24 -32.82 -16.56 4.05
C VAL A 24 -31.37 -17.02 3.95
N CYS A 25 -31.13 -18.29 3.60
CA CYS A 25 -29.78 -18.82 3.38
C CYS A 25 -29.04 -18.06 2.28
N ALA A 26 -29.69 -17.77 1.15
CA ALA A 26 -29.08 -17.03 0.05
C ALA A 26 -28.71 -15.59 0.45
N ILE A 27 -29.58 -14.90 1.19
CA ILE A 27 -29.32 -13.54 1.68
C ILE A 27 -28.17 -13.55 2.69
N SER A 28 -28.16 -14.47 3.65
CA SER A 28 -27.09 -14.59 4.63
C SER A 28 -25.74 -14.87 3.97
N PHE A 29 -25.70 -15.82 3.02
CA PHE A 29 -24.48 -16.15 2.30
C PHE A 29 -23.99 -14.97 1.45
N GLY A 30 -24.90 -14.30 0.75
CA GLY A 30 -24.58 -13.10 -0.03
C GLY A 30 -24.00 -11.97 0.83
N ALA A 31 -24.60 -11.71 1.99
CA ALA A 31 -24.10 -10.70 2.93
C ALA A 31 -22.70 -11.05 3.46
N THR A 32 -22.46 -12.31 3.82
CA THR A 32 -21.13 -12.77 4.25
C THR A 32 -20.08 -12.61 3.15
N PHE A 33 -20.43 -12.93 1.90
CA PHE A 33 -19.51 -12.80 0.76
C PHE A 33 -19.16 -11.34 0.47
N ILE A 34 -20.16 -10.44 0.53
CA ILE A 34 -19.93 -8.99 0.41
C ILE A 34 -19.00 -8.51 1.54
N GLY A 35 -19.24 -8.94 2.77
CA GLY A 35 -18.39 -8.61 3.91
C GLY A 35 -16.94 -9.07 3.72
N LEU A 36 -16.75 -10.28 3.18
CA LEU A 36 -15.42 -10.82 2.87
C LEU A 36 -14.69 -9.98 1.81
N ILE A 37 -15.37 -9.60 0.73
CA ILE A 37 -14.78 -8.74 -0.32
C ILE A 37 -14.37 -7.39 0.27
N ILE A 38 -15.26 -6.74 1.03
CA ILE A 38 -14.96 -5.44 1.66
C ILE A 38 -13.75 -5.57 2.60
N GLY A 39 -13.70 -6.63 3.41
CA GLY A 39 -12.57 -6.90 4.30
C GLY A 39 -11.24 -7.08 3.55
N LEU A 40 -11.24 -7.83 2.45
CA LEU A 40 -10.05 -8.01 1.61
C LEU A 40 -9.59 -6.69 0.99
N VAL A 41 -10.51 -5.92 0.42
CA VAL A 41 -10.20 -4.61 -0.19
C VAL A 41 -9.64 -3.67 0.86
N TYR A 42 -10.28 -3.55 2.03
CA TYR A 42 -9.82 -2.68 3.11
C TYR A 42 -8.42 -3.05 3.60
N ASN A 43 -8.16 -4.33 3.86
CA ASN A 43 -6.83 -4.81 4.29
C ASN A 43 -5.76 -4.55 3.22
N SER A 44 -6.09 -4.77 1.94
CA SER A 44 -5.15 -4.49 0.85
C SER A 44 -4.81 -2.99 0.73
N MET A 45 -5.82 -2.11 0.85
CA MET A 45 -5.63 -0.67 0.82
C MET A 45 -4.81 -0.18 2.01
N TYR A 46 -5.07 -0.73 3.20
CA TYR A 46 -4.30 -0.42 4.40
C TYR A 46 -2.83 -0.81 4.25
N ALA A 47 -2.54 -2.02 3.73
CA ALA A 47 -1.18 -2.47 3.47
C ALA A 47 -0.44 -1.57 2.46
N ILE A 48 -1.12 -1.14 1.40
CA ILE A 48 -0.56 -0.20 0.42
C ILE A 48 -0.26 1.15 1.08
N PHE A 49 -1.20 1.70 1.85
CA PHE A 49 -1.03 2.97 2.55
C PHE A 49 0.18 2.93 3.51
N VAL A 50 0.28 1.88 4.33
CA VAL A 50 1.42 1.69 5.24
C VAL A 50 2.73 1.62 4.46
N SER A 51 2.75 0.90 3.33
CA SER A 51 3.95 0.79 2.48
C SER A 51 4.38 2.16 1.92
N ILE A 52 3.42 2.98 1.47
CA ILE A 52 3.70 4.34 0.99
C ILE A 52 4.26 5.21 2.13
N VAL A 53 3.66 5.16 3.32
CA VAL A 53 4.15 5.91 4.48
C VAL A 53 5.58 5.51 4.83
N VAL A 54 5.89 4.21 4.84
CA VAL A 54 7.24 3.70 5.10
C VAL A 54 8.22 4.18 4.02
N MET A 55 7.85 4.14 2.74
CA MET A 55 8.69 4.67 1.66
C MET A 55 8.96 6.17 1.82
N LEU A 56 7.97 6.97 2.21
CA LEU A 56 8.14 8.41 2.44
C LEU A 56 9.09 8.69 3.61
N VAL A 57 8.99 7.92 4.69
CA VAL A 57 9.90 8.02 5.84
C VAL A 57 11.33 7.71 5.41
N PHE A 58 11.54 6.64 4.65
CA PHE A 58 12.86 6.31 4.12
C PHE A 58 13.38 7.36 3.15
N ALA A 59 12.55 7.89 2.25
CA ALA A 59 12.94 8.96 1.34
C ALA A 59 13.35 10.23 2.09
N ALA A 60 12.64 10.60 3.17
CA ALA A 60 13.01 11.73 4.01
C ALA A 60 14.34 11.49 4.74
N PHE A 61 14.56 10.28 5.24
CA PHE A 61 15.83 9.90 5.87
C PHE A 61 16.99 9.90 4.88
N GLU A 62 16.76 9.38 3.67
CA GLU A 62 17.73 9.39 2.58
C GLU A 62 18.07 10.82 2.15
N TYR A 63 17.08 11.70 2.05
CA TYR A 63 17.31 13.11 1.76
C TYR A 63 18.15 13.79 2.84
N LYS A 64 17.85 13.52 4.12
CA LYS A 64 18.62 14.06 5.26
C LYS A 64 20.07 13.56 5.25
N THR A 65 20.28 12.27 5.00
CA THR A 65 21.62 11.68 4.94
C THR A 65 22.40 12.20 3.74
N ARG A 66 21.81 12.25 2.54
CA ARG A 66 22.45 12.84 1.34
C ARG A 66 22.89 14.29 1.57
N ARG A 67 22.08 15.09 2.27
CA ARG A 67 22.44 16.47 2.64
C ARG A 67 23.65 16.52 3.58
N ALA A 68 23.71 15.64 4.58
CA ALA A 68 24.87 15.54 5.47
C ALA A 68 26.14 15.08 4.72
N TYR A 69 26.02 14.10 3.83
CA TYR A 69 27.13 13.63 3.01
C TYR A 69 27.68 14.71 2.08
N ALA A 70 26.83 15.56 1.48
CA ALA A 70 27.31 16.67 0.65
C ALA A 70 28.18 17.65 1.45
N HIS A 71 27.75 18.00 2.67
CA HIS A 71 28.53 18.88 3.55
C HIS A 71 29.85 18.26 4.02
N ILE A 72 29.83 16.97 4.36
CA ILE A 72 31.02 16.24 4.78
C ILE A 72 32.00 16.07 3.61
N LYS A 73 31.49 15.81 2.40
CA LYS A 73 32.30 15.73 1.18
C LYS A 73 32.97 17.05 0.86
N ASP A 74 32.24 18.18 0.93
CA ASP A 74 32.82 19.50 0.71
C ASP A 74 33.90 19.85 1.75
N ALA A 75 33.70 19.42 3.01
CA ALA A 75 34.69 19.59 4.08
C ALA A 75 35.96 18.76 3.82
N LEU A 76 35.80 17.47 3.51
CA LEU A 76 36.89 16.55 3.17
C LEU A 76 37.66 17.00 1.92
N GLU A 77 36.96 17.42 0.86
CA GLU A 77 37.61 17.98 -0.32
C GLU A 77 38.42 19.22 0.08
N SER A 78 37.86 20.12 0.90
CA SER A 78 38.59 21.32 1.33
C SER A 78 39.83 21.02 2.18
N GLU A 79 39.81 19.97 3.01
CA GLU A 79 40.96 19.51 3.79
C GLU A 79 42.01 18.84 2.89
N MET A 80 41.60 17.95 1.98
CA MET A 80 42.49 17.31 1.02
C MET A 80 43.18 18.31 0.09
N PHE A 81 42.43 19.28 -0.45
CA PHE A 81 42.99 20.33 -1.30
C PHE A 81 43.85 21.33 -0.52
N GLY A 82 43.53 21.57 0.76
CA GLY A 82 44.36 22.34 1.67
C GLY A 82 45.70 21.66 1.95
N MET A 83 45.68 20.35 2.22
CA MET A 83 46.90 19.54 2.40
C MET A 83 47.73 19.42 1.11
N ALA A 84 47.09 19.41 -0.06
CA ALA A 84 47.76 19.39 -1.36
C ALA A 84 48.25 20.77 -1.85
N GLY A 85 48.00 21.86 -1.10
CA GLY A 85 48.45 23.21 -1.45
C GLY A 85 47.72 23.87 -2.63
N ILE A 86 46.53 23.36 -3.02
CA ILE A 86 45.79 23.84 -4.19
C ILE A 86 44.75 24.91 -3.76
N LYS A 87 44.87 26.15 -4.28
CA LYS A 87 43.91 27.23 -3.97
C LYS A 87 42.51 26.94 -4.55
N LYS A 88 41.49 27.00 -3.68
CA LYS A 88 40.05 26.73 -3.91
C LYS A 88 39.42 27.15 -5.27
N PRO A 89 39.71 28.31 -5.91
CA PRO A 89 39.02 28.67 -7.15
C PRO A 89 39.35 27.78 -8.35
N LYS A 90 40.56 27.20 -8.43
CA LYS A 90 40.95 26.34 -9.58
C LYS A 90 40.21 25.00 -9.60
N VAL A 91 39.89 24.45 -8.43
CA VAL A 91 39.26 23.11 -8.33
C VAL A 91 37.81 23.13 -8.82
N ARG A 92 37.04 24.17 -8.46
CA ARG A 92 35.66 24.34 -8.91
C ARG A 92 35.56 24.50 -10.43
N GLU A 93 36.59 25.10 -11.06
CA GLU A 93 36.74 25.16 -12.51
C GLU A 93 37.15 23.83 -13.13
N LEU A 94 38.08 23.08 -12.53
CA LEU A 94 38.55 21.78 -13.04
C LEU A 94 37.45 20.71 -12.99
N ILE A 95 36.67 20.67 -11.91
CA ILE A 95 35.51 19.77 -11.78
C ILE A 95 34.42 20.15 -12.80
N LYS A 96 34.11 21.44 -12.96
CA LYS A 96 33.13 21.91 -13.98
C LYS A 96 33.58 21.64 -15.41
N LYS A 97 34.88 21.64 -15.68
CA LYS A 97 35.44 21.34 -17.01
C LYS A 97 35.61 19.83 -17.27
N GLY A 98 35.27 18.95 -16.32
CA GLY A 98 35.38 17.50 -16.50
C GLY A 98 36.81 16.99 -16.71
N MET A 99 37.83 17.80 -16.42
CA MET A 99 39.25 17.45 -16.58
C MET A 99 39.78 16.85 -15.28
N TRP A 100 39.26 15.67 -14.94
CA TRP A 100 39.85 14.78 -13.94
C TRP A 100 40.11 13.43 -14.61
N TYR A 101 41.07 13.42 -15.53
CA TYR A 101 41.85 12.28 -15.98
C TYR A 101 43.24 12.78 -16.34
#